data_AF-A0A5D1ZYK6-F1
#
_entry.id   AF-A0A5D1ZYK6-F1
#
_cell.length_a   1.000
_cell.length_b   1.000
_cell.length_c   1.000
_cell.angle_alpha   90.00
_cell.angle_beta   90.00
_cell.angle_gamma   90.00
#
_symmetry.space_group_name_H-M   'P 1'
#
loop_
_entity.id
_entity.type
_entity.pdbx_description
1 polymer ?
#
loop_
_entity_poly.entity_id
_entity_poly.type
_entity_poly.pdbx_seq_one_letter_code
_entity_poly.pdbx_strand_id
1 'polypeptide(L)'
;MSKDEYGVLLYYKFASITDLNSLFSFYHSNCNSLGLLGRVRLSPNGVNVTVGGLLSALEKHIEAVKSNSLFQGTDFKLASSHHPLNDKVAVECGFTSLSIRVVKELVTFSSYPLLNPLEVSNAGRHLSAAEFHSVLQSARQPMKNGSPTDDKQLVLLDARNLYETRIGKFHAPSVETLDPGIRQYSDLPSWIDDNSELLRGKHVLMYCTGGIRCEMASAYIRSKGAGFENVFQLYGGIQRYLEQFPDGGFFRGKNFVFDHRISVGSSDTSIMGACLICGSSYDNYSSRCRCTHCRILVLVCDSCQIKSDAYVCELCQKHSMDFGSIPSVEDGELATVLDKNDLKTVCSDSKISSQLPSRNAPRKLRILCLHGFRQNASSFKGRSASLAKKLKSIAELVFIDAPHELPFIYQSCTEAKNSCAPPSGQHAPPPENCKRKYAWSVASDFGGKVEADWKIANQPFDPLQYQGQTDGFDVSLAYLKKMFSEQGPFDGILGFSQGAAMAALLCAQGDKLKGEIDLRFVILCSGFALPLADFGQKPINCPSLHIFGSDPGKDRQITSHTSRYLASRFEDGCSVIIEHEFGHIIPTRSPYMDNIKDFLRRFL
;
A
#
# COMPACT_ATOMS: atom_id res chain seq x y z
N MET A 1 34.49 -26.51 6.04
CA MET A 1 33.63 -25.56 6.76
C MET A 1 33.30 -26.16 8.12
N SER A 2 33.36 -25.37 9.19
CA SER A 2 33.11 -25.84 10.56
C SER A 2 31.66 -26.30 10.72
N LYS A 3 31.41 -27.42 11.42
CA LYS A 3 30.05 -27.96 11.64
C LYS A 3 29.15 -27.03 12.50
N ASP A 4 29.73 -26.01 13.12
CA ASP A 4 29.07 -25.08 14.05
C ASP A 4 28.77 -23.69 13.43
N GLU A 5 29.02 -23.52 12.14
CA GLU A 5 28.79 -22.25 11.46
C GLU A 5 27.29 -22.07 11.13
N TYR A 6 26.77 -20.87 11.39
CA TYR A 6 25.38 -20.50 11.09
C TYR A 6 25.24 -20.04 9.63
N GLY A 7 24.04 -20.14 9.10
CA GLY A 7 23.72 -19.66 7.77
C GLY A 7 22.28 -19.22 7.60
N VAL A 8 22.01 -18.70 6.40
CA VAL A 8 20.67 -18.38 5.91
C VAL A 8 20.46 -19.08 4.57
N LEU A 9 19.29 -19.67 4.40
CA LEU A 9 18.83 -20.30 3.19
C LEU A 9 17.61 -19.55 2.65
N LEU A 10 17.69 -19.12 1.39
CA LEU A 10 16.62 -18.49 0.64
C LEU A 10 16.29 -19.31 -0.61
N TYR A 11 15.02 -19.62 -0.83
CA TYR A 11 14.55 -20.16 -2.10
C TYR A 11 13.06 -19.94 -2.29
N TYR A 12 12.61 -20.04 -3.53
CA TYR A 12 11.19 -20.11 -3.87
C TYR A 12 11.01 -21.09 -5.03
N LYS A 13 9.82 -21.63 -5.15
CA LYS A 13 9.42 -22.47 -6.29
C LYS A 13 7.96 -22.23 -6.57
N PHE A 14 7.63 -21.83 -7.79
CA PHE A 14 6.27 -21.89 -8.29
C PHE A 14 5.99 -23.29 -8.82
N ALA A 15 4.96 -23.93 -8.29
CA ALA A 15 4.50 -25.26 -8.64
C ALA A 15 3.05 -25.43 -8.17
N SER A 16 2.24 -26.19 -8.91
CA SER A 16 0.88 -26.51 -8.47
C SER A 16 0.93 -27.47 -7.27
N ILE A 17 0.54 -26.98 -6.10
CA ILE A 17 0.51 -27.75 -4.85
C ILE A 17 -0.91 -28.27 -4.63
N THR A 18 -1.08 -29.59 -4.79
CA THR A 18 -2.39 -30.26 -4.64
C THR A 18 -2.79 -30.47 -3.19
N ASP A 19 -1.82 -30.76 -2.30
CA ASP A 19 -2.04 -30.95 -0.87
C ASP A 19 -1.19 -29.98 -0.04
N LEU A 20 -1.79 -28.84 0.30
CA LEU A 20 -1.15 -27.84 1.16
C LEU A 20 -0.98 -28.29 2.61
N ASN A 21 -1.83 -29.17 3.12
CA ASN A 21 -1.76 -29.61 4.51
C ASN A 21 -0.59 -30.57 4.71
N SER A 22 -0.38 -31.49 3.77
CA SER A 22 0.80 -32.35 3.75
C SER A 22 2.07 -31.53 3.63
N LEU A 23 2.10 -30.53 2.74
CA LEU A 23 3.27 -29.65 2.59
C LEU A 23 3.54 -28.80 3.84
N PHE A 24 2.50 -28.26 4.47
CA PHE A 24 2.61 -27.57 5.75
C PHE A 24 3.21 -28.49 6.82
N SER A 25 2.71 -29.73 6.91
CA SER A 25 3.18 -30.72 7.89
C SER A 25 4.64 -31.10 7.66
N PHE A 26 5.04 -31.27 6.39
CA PHE A 26 6.43 -31.48 6.00
C PHE A 26 7.34 -30.34 6.49
N TYR A 27 7.00 -29.07 6.17
CA TYR A 27 7.80 -27.93 6.60
C TYR A 27 7.84 -27.78 8.11
N HIS A 28 6.70 -27.96 8.78
CA HIS A 28 6.60 -27.86 10.22
C HIS A 28 7.47 -28.92 10.91
N SER A 29 7.35 -30.19 10.50
CA SER A 29 8.15 -31.28 11.07
C SER A 29 9.64 -31.10 10.79
N ASN A 30 10.00 -30.89 9.52
CA ASN A 30 11.39 -30.84 9.07
C ASN A 30 12.15 -29.64 9.65
N CYS A 31 11.56 -28.44 9.62
CA CYS A 31 12.23 -27.25 10.17
C CYS A 31 12.36 -27.33 11.70
N ASN A 32 11.33 -27.82 12.42
CA ASN A 32 11.42 -27.97 13.88
C ASN A 32 12.44 -29.04 14.30
N SER A 33 12.48 -30.20 13.64
CA SER A 33 13.46 -31.25 13.96
C SER A 33 14.91 -30.81 13.72
N LEU A 34 15.10 -29.84 12.82
CA LEU A 34 16.40 -29.29 12.46
C LEU A 34 16.72 -27.99 13.22
N GLY A 35 15.84 -27.51 14.11
CA GLY A 35 16.03 -26.28 14.86
C GLY A 35 16.10 -25.01 13.99
N LEU A 36 15.45 -25.02 12.82
CA LEU A 36 15.48 -23.90 11.88
C LEU A 36 14.44 -22.83 12.24
N LEU A 37 14.86 -21.57 12.18
CA LEU A 37 14.02 -20.39 12.42
C LEU A 37 13.83 -19.60 11.12
N GLY A 38 12.81 -18.74 11.05
CA GLY A 38 12.56 -17.93 9.86
C GLY A 38 11.13 -18.05 9.35
N ARG A 39 10.96 -17.88 8.04
CA ARG A 39 9.64 -17.76 7.40
C ARG A 39 9.48 -18.74 6.25
N VAL A 40 8.36 -19.45 6.27
CA VAL A 40 7.89 -20.31 5.18
C VAL A 40 6.51 -19.79 4.75
N ARG A 41 6.37 -19.45 3.48
CA ARG A 41 5.09 -19.08 2.87
C ARG A 41 4.68 -20.16 1.89
N LEU A 42 3.50 -20.71 2.09
CA LEU A 42 2.92 -21.77 1.26
C LEU A 42 1.70 -21.22 0.55
N SER A 43 1.53 -21.54 -0.72
CA SER A 43 0.32 -21.22 -1.48
C SER A 43 -0.02 -22.38 -2.41
N PRO A 44 -1.25 -22.46 -2.95
CA PRO A 44 -1.57 -23.44 -3.99
C PRO A 44 -0.61 -23.36 -5.20
N ASN A 45 0.04 -22.21 -5.39
CA ASN A 45 0.93 -21.95 -6.51
C ASN A 45 2.42 -22.11 -6.17
N GLY A 46 2.77 -22.62 -4.98
CA GLY A 46 4.15 -22.97 -4.65
C GLY A 46 4.60 -22.57 -3.25
N VAL A 47 5.89 -22.28 -3.09
CA VAL A 47 6.54 -21.95 -1.80
C VAL A 47 7.54 -20.79 -1.92
N ASN A 48 7.69 -20.04 -0.83
CA ASN A 48 8.73 -19.02 -0.66
C ASN A 48 9.28 -19.12 0.76
N VAL A 49 10.57 -19.41 0.87
CA VAL A 49 11.22 -19.84 2.11
C VAL A 49 12.46 -19.01 2.39
N THR A 50 12.55 -18.50 3.61
CA THR A 50 13.77 -17.90 4.15
C THR A 50 13.96 -18.42 5.57
N VAL A 51 14.91 -19.33 5.76
CA VAL A 51 15.19 -19.97 7.05
C VAL A 51 16.66 -19.85 7.41
N GLY A 52 16.96 -19.86 8.70
CA GLY A 52 18.32 -19.77 9.24
C GLY A 52 18.53 -20.75 10.38
N GLY A 53 19.77 -21.11 10.61
CA GLY A 53 20.19 -22.11 11.59
C GLY A 53 21.62 -22.57 11.31
N LEU A 54 22.00 -23.72 11.86
CA LEU A 54 23.28 -24.35 11.56
C LEU A 54 23.36 -24.71 10.07
N LEU A 55 24.51 -24.50 9.43
CA LEU A 55 24.70 -24.85 8.01
C LEU A 55 24.39 -26.32 7.74
N SER A 56 24.86 -27.21 8.61
CA SER A 56 24.57 -28.66 8.51
C SER A 56 23.07 -29.00 8.60
N ALA A 57 22.30 -28.20 9.34
CA ALA A 57 20.85 -28.34 9.41
C ALA A 57 20.16 -27.79 8.14
N LEU A 58 20.66 -26.69 7.59
CA LEU A 58 20.18 -26.14 6.32
C LEU A 58 20.46 -27.08 5.14
N GLU A 59 21.61 -27.73 5.11
CA GLU A 59 21.96 -28.75 4.10
C GLU A 59 21.00 -29.94 4.17
N LYS A 60 20.75 -30.49 5.37
CA LYS A 60 19.73 -31.55 5.57
C LYS A 60 18.34 -31.10 5.13
N HIS A 61 17.97 -29.84 5.39
CA HIS A 61 16.70 -29.29 4.92
C HIS A 61 16.64 -29.24 3.39
N ILE A 62 17.72 -28.83 2.71
CA ILE A 62 17.80 -28.81 1.24
C ILE A 62 17.63 -30.23 0.69
N GLU A 63 18.31 -31.23 1.26
CA GLU A 63 18.18 -32.64 0.85
C GLU A 63 16.73 -33.14 1.00
N ALA A 64 16.10 -32.86 2.15
CA ALA A 64 14.72 -33.23 2.40
C ALA A 64 13.76 -32.57 1.39
N VAL A 65 13.96 -31.29 1.05
CA VAL A 65 13.13 -30.59 0.05
C VAL A 65 13.36 -31.15 -1.35
N LYS A 66 14.62 -31.43 -1.72
CA LYS A 66 14.98 -32.02 -3.03
C LYS A 66 14.43 -33.43 -3.25
N SER A 67 14.19 -34.18 -2.17
CA SER A 67 13.59 -35.51 -2.25
C SER A 67 12.15 -35.49 -2.80
N ASN A 68 11.47 -34.34 -2.72
CA ASN A 68 10.16 -34.14 -3.28
C ASN A 68 10.26 -33.60 -4.72
N SER A 69 9.70 -34.33 -5.68
CA SER A 69 9.75 -34.01 -7.11
C SER A 69 9.15 -32.64 -7.45
N LEU A 70 8.21 -32.12 -6.65
CA LEU A 70 7.65 -30.77 -6.81
C LEU A 70 8.72 -29.67 -6.76
N PHE A 71 9.82 -29.92 -6.05
CA PHE A 71 10.91 -28.95 -5.84
C PHE A 71 12.14 -29.25 -6.68
N GLN A 72 12.03 -30.12 -7.69
CA GLN A 72 13.13 -30.35 -8.64
C GLN A 72 13.53 -29.04 -9.34
N GLY A 73 14.84 -28.84 -9.49
CA GLY A 73 15.41 -27.63 -10.11
C GLY A 73 15.24 -26.35 -9.29
N THR A 74 14.90 -26.45 -8.00
CA THR A 74 14.82 -25.27 -7.12
C THR A 74 16.20 -24.63 -6.93
N ASP A 75 16.26 -23.31 -7.07
CA ASP A 75 17.47 -22.53 -6.87
C ASP A 75 17.68 -22.17 -5.39
N PHE A 76 18.39 -23.04 -4.66
CA PHE A 76 18.73 -22.86 -3.26
C PHE A 76 19.91 -21.91 -3.07
N LYS A 77 19.67 -20.76 -2.44
CA LYS A 77 20.69 -19.75 -2.11
C LYS A 77 21.07 -19.91 -0.64
N LEU A 78 22.10 -20.69 -0.39
CA LEU A 78 22.67 -20.91 0.93
C LEU A 78 23.86 -19.95 1.13
N ALA A 79 23.88 -19.26 2.26
CA ALA A 79 24.98 -18.38 2.60
C ALA A 79 25.37 -18.52 4.07
N SER A 80 26.67 -18.57 4.33
CA SER A 80 27.22 -18.46 5.68
C SER A 80 26.88 -17.12 6.31
N SER A 81 26.73 -17.12 7.61
CA SER A 81 26.39 -15.92 8.36
C SER A 81 26.74 -16.04 9.84
N HIS A 82 27.25 -14.97 10.44
CA HIS A 82 27.48 -14.95 11.88
C HIS A 82 26.15 -15.01 12.66
N HIS A 83 26.19 -15.49 13.90
CA HIS A 83 25.01 -15.51 14.78
C HIS A 83 24.40 -14.09 14.84
N PRO A 84 23.05 -13.94 14.86
CA PRO A 84 22.40 -12.63 14.84
C PRO A 84 22.97 -11.72 15.93
N LEU A 85 23.67 -10.65 15.51
CA LEU A 85 24.30 -9.68 16.41
C LEU A 85 23.30 -8.77 17.13
N ASN A 86 22.01 -8.76 16.71
CA ASN A 86 21.02 -7.80 17.19
C ASN A 86 19.60 -8.40 17.21
N ASP A 87 19.02 -8.45 18.40
CA ASP A 87 17.66 -8.95 18.64
C ASP A 87 16.60 -8.19 17.85
N LYS A 88 16.75 -6.86 17.65
CA LYS A 88 15.77 -6.06 16.88
C LYS A 88 15.70 -6.50 15.43
N VAL A 89 16.85 -6.79 14.80
CA VAL A 89 16.93 -7.23 13.41
C VAL A 89 16.39 -8.65 13.28
N ALA A 90 16.75 -9.53 14.22
CA ALA A 90 16.24 -10.90 14.26
C ALA A 90 14.71 -10.95 14.42
N VAL A 91 14.15 -10.14 15.34
CA VAL A 91 12.70 -10.00 15.54
C VAL A 91 12.02 -9.51 14.26
N GLU A 92 12.56 -8.45 13.65
CA GLU A 92 11.91 -7.84 12.49
C GLU A 92 11.98 -8.70 11.22
N CYS A 93 13.11 -9.35 10.99
CA CYS A 93 13.28 -10.29 9.87
C CYS A 93 12.52 -11.61 10.12
N GLY A 94 12.00 -11.83 11.33
CA GLY A 94 11.21 -13.00 11.69
C GLY A 94 12.04 -14.26 11.92
N PHE A 95 13.26 -14.10 12.44
CA PHE A 95 14.21 -15.18 12.75
C PHE A 95 14.24 -15.53 14.24
N THR A 96 13.36 -14.98 15.06
CA THR A 96 13.21 -15.37 16.48
C THR A 96 12.36 -16.62 16.68
N SER A 97 11.61 -17.04 15.66
CA SER A 97 10.78 -18.24 15.67
C SER A 97 10.57 -18.74 14.25
N LEU A 98 10.13 -19.98 14.10
CA LEU A 98 9.64 -20.50 12.82
C LEU A 98 8.20 -20.04 12.57
N SER A 99 7.99 -19.30 11.47
CA SER A 99 6.67 -18.85 11.03
C SER A 99 6.31 -19.48 9.70
N ILE A 100 5.43 -20.48 9.72
CA ILE A 100 4.85 -21.09 8.52
C ILE A 100 3.45 -20.51 8.28
N ARG A 101 3.20 -19.94 7.10
CA ARG A 101 1.91 -19.32 6.77
C ARG A 101 1.42 -19.79 5.42
N VAL A 102 0.17 -20.25 5.38
CA VAL A 102 -0.57 -20.41 4.13
C VAL A 102 -1.05 -19.03 3.67
N VAL A 103 -0.68 -18.64 2.46
CA VAL A 103 -0.91 -17.34 1.85
C VAL A 103 -1.57 -17.50 0.49
N LYS A 104 -2.29 -16.47 0.04
CA LYS A 104 -2.86 -16.43 -1.31
C LYS A 104 -1.78 -16.29 -2.38
N GLU A 105 -0.80 -15.42 -2.11
CA GLU A 105 0.31 -15.12 -3.01
C GLU A 105 1.62 -15.25 -2.24
N LEU A 106 2.60 -15.94 -2.83
CA LEU A 106 3.94 -16.11 -2.24
C LEU A 106 4.66 -14.78 -2.02
N VAL A 107 4.41 -13.84 -2.93
CA VAL A 107 4.79 -12.44 -2.85
C VAL A 107 3.58 -11.62 -3.27
N THR A 108 3.15 -10.68 -2.42
CA THR A 108 1.92 -9.92 -2.65
C THR A 108 2.15 -8.89 -3.75
N PHE A 109 1.71 -9.19 -4.97
CA PHE A 109 1.98 -8.34 -6.14
C PHE A 109 1.00 -7.19 -6.27
N SER A 110 -0.24 -7.37 -5.83
CA SER A 110 -1.25 -6.32 -5.89
C SER A 110 -2.00 -6.24 -4.57
N SER A 111 -2.33 -5.01 -4.18
CA SER A 111 -3.20 -4.76 -3.02
C SER A 111 -4.63 -5.27 -3.27
N TYR A 112 -4.99 -5.50 -4.53
CA TYR A 112 -6.29 -6.00 -4.97
C TYR A 112 -6.13 -7.19 -5.94
N PRO A 113 -7.05 -8.16 -5.93
CA PRO A 113 -7.06 -9.18 -6.97
C PRO A 113 -7.10 -8.53 -8.35
N LEU A 114 -6.18 -8.93 -9.23
CA LEU A 114 -6.22 -8.53 -10.63
C LEU A 114 -7.46 -9.15 -11.28
N LEU A 115 -8.04 -8.45 -12.26
CA LEU A 115 -9.22 -8.93 -13.01
C LEU A 115 -8.97 -10.30 -13.64
N ASN A 116 -7.76 -10.48 -14.19
CA ASN A 116 -7.27 -11.75 -14.70
C ASN A 116 -6.15 -12.26 -13.78
N PRO A 117 -6.21 -13.52 -13.31
CA PRO A 117 -5.11 -14.13 -12.59
C PRO A 117 -3.84 -14.08 -13.44
N LEU A 118 -2.74 -13.63 -12.84
CA LEU A 118 -1.43 -13.70 -13.48
C LEU A 118 -0.91 -15.13 -13.40
N GLU A 119 -0.60 -15.69 -14.56
CA GLU A 119 0.12 -16.94 -14.63
C GLU A 119 1.63 -16.71 -14.71
N VAL A 120 2.38 -17.41 -13.86
CA VAL A 120 3.86 -17.38 -13.89
C VAL A 120 4.41 -17.99 -15.19
N SER A 121 3.64 -18.82 -15.89
CA SER A 121 3.94 -19.29 -17.25
C SER A 121 4.13 -18.13 -18.23
N ASN A 122 3.49 -16.98 -17.98
CA ASN A 122 3.62 -15.76 -18.78
C ASN A 122 4.75 -14.83 -18.28
N ALA A 123 5.59 -15.25 -17.34
CA ALA A 123 6.73 -14.45 -16.89
C ALA A 123 7.70 -14.14 -18.04
N GLY A 124 8.51 -13.09 -17.86
CA GLY A 124 9.56 -12.72 -18.80
C GLY A 124 10.66 -13.78 -18.88
N ARG A 125 11.44 -13.77 -19.96
CA ARG A 125 12.52 -14.74 -20.16
C ARG A 125 13.61 -14.56 -19.11
N HIS A 126 13.97 -15.65 -18.43
CA HIS A 126 15.10 -15.66 -17.50
C HIS A 126 16.43 -15.53 -18.23
N LEU A 127 17.29 -14.65 -17.73
CA LEU A 127 18.68 -14.51 -18.13
C LEU A 127 19.56 -14.92 -16.95
N SER A 128 20.53 -15.78 -17.17
CA SER A 128 21.62 -16.01 -16.22
C SER A 128 22.36 -14.70 -15.93
N ALA A 129 23.11 -14.65 -14.83
CA ALA A 129 23.87 -13.45 -14.49
C ALA A 129 24.88 -13.06 -15.59
N ALA A 130 25.54 -14.04 -16.22
CA ALA A 130 26.41 -13.81 -17.37
C ALA A 130 25.65 -13.22 -18.58
N GLU A 131 24.53 -13.81 -18.98
CA GLU A 131 23.72 -13.28 -20.09
C GLU A 131 23.21 -11.87 -19.80
N PHE A 132 22.72 -11.62 -18.59
CA PHE A 132 22.25 -10.30 -18.17
C PHE A 132 23.38 -9.25 -18.22
N HIS A 133 24.57 -9.62 -17.74
CA HIS A 133 25.77 -8.79 -17.84
C HIS A 133 26.15 -8.51 -19.30
N SER A 134 26.17 -9.54 -20.15
CA SER A 134 26.49 -9.39 -21.57
C SER A 134 25.50 -8.50 -22.31
N VAL A 135 24.20 -8.57 -21.99
CA VAL A 135 23.18 -7.69 -22.56
C VAL A 135 23.45 -6.23 -22.17
N LEU A 136 23.75 -5.96 -20.88
CA LEU A 136 24.08 -4.61 -20.43
C LEU A 136 25.39 -4.08 -21.02
N GLN A 137 26.40 -4.95 -21.17
CA GLN A 137 27.69 -4.60 -21.77
C GLN A 137 27.57 -4.30 -23.27
N SER A 138 26.65 -4.99 -23.96
CA SER A 138 26.43 -4.87 -25.41
C SER A 138 25.46 -3.73 -25.78
N ALA A 139 24.78 -3.15 -24.79
CA ALA A 139 23.90 -2.01 -25.00
C ALA A 139 24.70 -0.80 -25.52
N ARG A 140 24.64 -0.56 -26.83
CA ARG A 140 25.35 0.54 -27.50
C ARG A 140 24.80 1.88 -27.01
N GLN A 141 25.64 2.91 -27.00
CA GLN A 141 25.11 4.27 -27.02
C GLN A 141 24.39 4.50 -28.35
N PRO A 142 23.25 5.21 -28.38
CA PRO A 142 22.60 5.57 -29.64
C PRO A 142 23.62 6.28 -30.53
N MET A 143 23.97 5.66 -31.66
CA MET A 143 24.84 6.31 -32.62
C MET A 143 24.12 7.52 -33.21
N LYS A 144 24.78 8.68 -33.22
CA LYS A 144 24.24 9.93 -33.76
C LYS A 144 23.94 9.91 -35.26
N ASN A 145 24.25 8.84 -36.00
CA ASN A 145 23.97 8.69 -37.42
C ASN A 145 23.98 7.20 -37.84
N GLY A 146 22.85 6.66 -38.31
CA GLY A 146 22.85 5.42 -39.11
C GLY A 146 21.66 4.47 -38.90
N SER A 147 20.86 4.30 -39.97
CA SER A 147 20.00 3.16 -40.36
C SER A 147 19.02 2.53 -39.34
N PRO A 148 17.71 2.45 -39.64
CA PRO A 148 16.69 1.82 -38.81
C PRO A 148 16.65 0.31 -39.07
N THR A 149 17.47 -0.47 -38.36
CA THR A 149 17.27 -1.93 -38.31
C THR A 149 17.33 -2.38 -36.85
N ASP A 150 16.14 -2.38 -36.22
CA ASP A 150 15.78 -3.02 -34.95
C ASP A 150 16.43 -2.48 -33.65
N ASP A 151 16.57 -1.15 -33.55
CA ASP A 151 17.00 -0.44 -32.33
C ASP A 151 15.85 -0.27 -31.31
N LYS A 152 15.31 -1.38 -30.80
CA LYS A 152 14.40 -1.30 -29.65
C LYS A 152 15.20 -0.91 -28.40
N GLN A 153 14.88 0.25 -27.84
CA GLN A 153 15.56 0.81 -26.66
C GLN A 153 15.56 -0.20 -25.49
N LEU A 154 16.70 -0.35 -24.83
CA LEU A 154 16.87 -1.19 -23.63
C LEU A 154 16.61 -0.35 -22.37
N VAL A 155 15.82 -0.87 -21.43
CA VAL A 155 15.61 -0.27 -20.11
C VAL A 155 15.78 -1.30 -19.00
N LEU A 156 16.32 -0.85 -17.87
CA LEU A 156 16.39 -1.62 -16.63
C LEU A 156 15.25 -1.19 -15.71
N LEU A 157 14.57 -2.13 -15.07
CA LEU A 157 13.50 -1.87 -14.10
C LEU A 157 13.83 -2.52 -12.76
N ASP A 158 14.05 -1.69 -11.73
CA ASP A 158 14.23 -2.15 -10.36
C ASP A 158 12.86 -2.48 -9.75
N ALA A 159 12.56 -3.77 -9.57
CA ALA A 159 11.28 -4.22 -9.01
C ALA A 159 11.27 -4.22 -7.46
N ARG A 160 12.19 -3.50 -6.82
CA ARG A 160 12.36 -3.46 -5.36
C ARG A 160 11.72 -2.22 -4.73
N ASN A 161 11.63 -2.23 -3.40
CA ASN A 161 11.20 -1.07 -2.65
C ASN A 161 12.33 -0.04 -2.57
N LEU A 162 11.97 1.23 -2.44
CA LEU A 162 12.91 2.35 -2.42
C LEU A 162 14.06 2.18 -1.41
N TYR A 163 13.79 1.66 -0.21
CA TYR A 163 14.84 1.48 0.79
C TYR A 163 15.91 0.46 0.35
N GLU A 164 15.58 -0.48 -0.52
CA GLU A 164 16.52 -1.46 -1.09
C GLU A 164 17.37 -0.81 -2.18
N THR A 165 16.75 0.00 -3.04
CA THR A 165 17.40 0.71 -4.14
C THR A 165 18.38 1.78 -3.65
N ARG A 166 18.10 2.44 -2.53
CA ARG A 166 18.98 3.48 -1.94
C ARG A 166 20.39 3.00 -1.62
N ILE A 167 20.55 1.74 -1.24
CA ILE A 167 21.84 1.23 -0.80
C ILE A 167 22.59 0.49 -1.89
N GLY A 168 21.92 0.15 -3.00
CA GLY A 168 22.58 -0.39 -4.17
C GLY A 168 21.60 -0.72 -5.28
N LYS A 169 22.03 -0.54 -6.53
CA LYS A 169 21.22 -0.77 -7.74
C LYS A 169 22.12 -1.04 -8.94
N PHE A 170 21.53 -1.55 -10.03
CA PHE A 170 22.24 -1.62 -11.30
C PHE A 170 22.46 -0.23 -11.89
N HIS A 171 23.64 -0.02 -12.43
CA HIS A 171 24.03 1.17 -13.15
C HIS A 171 24.85 0.75 -14.38
N ALA A 172 24.26 0.90 -15.56
CA ALA A 172 24.93 0.70 -16.84
C ALA A 172 24.92 2.04 -17.60
N PRO A 173 26.07 2.57 -18.05
CA PRO A 173 26.15 3.93 -18.61
C PRO A 173 25.22 4.22 -19.80
N SER A 174 24.94 3.20 -20.61
CA SER A 174 24.11 3.33 -21.83
C SER A 174 22.66 2.89 -21.64
N VAL A 175 22.26 2.48 -20.43
CA VAL A 175 20.93 1.89 -20.17
C VAL A 175 20.25 2.66 -19.05
N GLU A 176 19.09 3.23 -19.36
CA GLU A 176 18.27 3.90 -18.37
C GLU A 176 17.77 2.88 -17.33
N THR A 177 18.02 3.18 -16.06
CA THR A 177 17.49 2.40 -14.94
C THR A 177 16.29 3.11 -14.35
N LEU A 178 15.11 2.56 -14.60
CA LEU A 178 13.84 2.97 -14.05
C LEU A 178 13.76 2.53 -12.59
N ASP A 179 13.65 3.52 -11.70
CA ASP A 179 13.44 3.36 -10.27
C ASP A 179 12.02 3.78 -9.92
N PRO A 180 11.10 2.84 -9.67
CA PRO A 180 9.72 3.14 -9.33
C PRO A 180 9.53 3.94 -8.04
N GLY A 181 10.52 3.98 -7.15
CA GLY A 181 10.40 4.67 -5.86
C GLY A 181 9.27 4.12 -4.97
N ILE A 182 8.87 2.86 -5.14
CA ILE A 182 7.74 2.26 -4.44
C ILE A 182 8.03 2.00 -2.97
N ARG A 183 7.02 2.16 -2.10
CA ARG A 183 7.16 1.89 -0.66
C ARG A 183 7.06 0.40 -0.35
N GLN A 184 6.20 -0.27 -1.10
CA GLN A 184 5.93 -1.71 -1.00
C GLN A 184 5.73 -2.27 -2.41
N TYR A 185 6.05 -3.55 -2.59
CA TYR A 185 6.01 -4.21 -3.88
C TYR A 185 4.61 -4.19 -4.53
N SER A 186 3.56 -4.17 -3.72
CA SER A 186 2.17 -4.08 -4.18
C SER A 186 1.78 -2.74 -4.82
N ASP A 187 2.68 -1.74 -4.79
CA ASP A 187 2.51 -0.47 -5.48
C ASP A 187 3.09 -0.52 -6.92
N LEU A 188 3.93 -1.52 -7.24
CA LEU A 188 4.58 -1.67 -8.54
C LEU A 188 3.59 -1.78 -9.72
N PRO A 189 2.45 -2.51 -9.63
CA PRO A 189 1.49 -2.55 -10.74
C PRO A 189 0.96 -1.18 -11.13
N SER A 190 0.66 -0.32 -10.14
CA SER A 190 0.20 1.05 -10.39
C SER A 190 1.28 1.85 -11.09
N TRP A 191 2.53 1.75 -10.63
CA TRP A 191 3.64 2.44 -11.27
C TRP A 191 3.83 1.97 -12.73
N ILE A 192 3.74 0.66 -12.99
CA ILE A 192 3.80 0.10 -14.34
C ILE A 192 2.65 0.61 -15.22
N ASP A 193 1.44 0.73 -14.66
CA ASP A 193 0.28 1.27 -15.37
C ASP A 193 0.49 2.75 -15.73
N ASP A 194 0.95 3.54 -14.76
CA ASP A 194 1.15 5.00 -14.89
C ASP A 194 2.36 5.37 -15.75
N ASN A 195 3.27 4.43 -16.02
CA ASN A 195 4.51 4.62 -16.79
C ASN A 195 4.64 3.61 -17.96
N SER A 196 3.50 3.16 -18.49
CA SER A 196 3.45 2.12 -19.53
C SER A 196 4.20 2.50 -20.81
N GLU A 197 4.26 3.78 -21.14
CA GLU A 197 5.03 4.37 -22.26
C GLU A 197 6.55 4.26 -22.07
N LEU A 198 7.04 4.22 -20.83
CA LEU A 198 8.47 3.98 -20.56
C LEU A 198 8.88 2.53 -20.84
N LEU A 199 7.91 1.62 -20.99
CA LEU A 199 8.12 0.18 -21.15
C LEU A 199 7.68 -0.32 -22.53
N ARG A 200 6.63 0.27 -23.13
CA ARG A 200 6.06 -0.16 -24.40
C ARG A 200 7.06 -0.03 -25.55
N GLY A 201 7.22 -1.09 -26.34
CA GLY A 201 8.12 -1.17 -27.49
C GLY A 201 9.59 -1.36 -27.13
N LYS A 202 9.93 -1.40 -25.83
CA LYS A 202 11.30 -1.51 -25.32
C LYS A 202 11.66 -2.93 -24.91
N HIS A 203 12.96 -3.21 -24.80
CA HIS A 203 13.44 -4.39 -24.10
C HIS A 203 13.55 -4.07 -22.61
N VAL A 204 12.72 -4.71 -21.78
CA VAL A 204 12.65 -4.46 -20.34
C VAL A 204 13.44 -5.54 -19.61
N LEU A 205 14.58 -5.18 -19.01
CA LEU A 205 15.34 -6.05 -18.11
C LEU A 205 14.95 -5.76 -16.66
N MET A 206 14.46 -6.78 -15.96
CA MET A 206 14.00 -6.64 -14.59
C MET A 206 14.93 -7.36 -13.62
N TYR A 207 15.07 -6.79 -12.42
CA TYR A 207 15.78 -7.45 -11.34
C TYR A 207 15.14 -7.14 -9.99
N CYS A 208 15.45 -8.00 -9.02
CA CYS A 208 15.16 -7.81 -7.61
C CYS A 208 16.18 -8.60 -6.78
N THR A 209 16.07 -8.61 -5.45
CA THR A 209 17.03 -9.30 -4.56
C THR A 209 17.29 -10.77 -4.93
N GLY A 210 16.23 -11.57 -5.10
CA GLY A 210 16.33 -13.03 -5.23
C GLY A 210 15.54 -13.67 -6.38
N GLY A 211 14.84 -12.86 -7.18
CA GLY A 211 14.12 -13.27 -8.40
C GLY A 211 12.58 -13.28 -8.27
N ILE A 212 12.02 -13.70 -7.13
CA ILE A 212 10.57 -13.97 -6.99
C ILE A 212 9.63 -12.81 -7.40
N ARG A 213 10.05 -11.55 -7.18
CA ARG A 213 9.26 -10.36 -7.56
C ARG A 213 9.25 -10.13 -9.07
N CYS A 214 10.30 -10.53 -9.78
CA CYS A 214 10.36 -10.39 -11.22
C CYS A 214 9.39 -11.36 -11.90
N GLU A 215 9.10 -12.52 -11.31
CA GLU A 215 8.17 -13.51 -11.88
C GLU A 215 6.78 -12.90 -12.12
N MET A 216 6.19 -12.33 -11.06
CA MET A 216 4.86 -11.73 -11.15
C MET A 216 4.87 -10.40 -11.93
N ALA A 217 5.90 -9.56 -11.72
CA ALA A 217 5.96 -8.26 -12.35
C ALA A 217 6.19 -8.34 -13.86
N SER A 218 7.03 -9.26 -14.32
CA SER A 218 7.26 -9.48 -15.75
C SER A 218 6.04 -10.12 -16.42
N ALA A 219 5.38 -11.07 -15.76
CA ALA A 219 4.10 -11.61 -16.24
C ALA A 219 3.04 -10.51 -16.37
N TYR A 220 3.00 -9.56 -15.43
CA TYR A 220 2.08 -8.43 -15.49
C TYR A 220 2.36 -7.51 -16.67
N ILE A 221 3.63 -7.14 -16.90
CA ILE A 221 4.00 -6.31 -18.05
C ILE A 221 3.59 -7.02 -19.34
N ARG A 222 3.93 -8.30 -19.52
CA ARG A 222 3.56 -9.08 -20.71
C ARG A 222 2.04 -9.21 -20.88
N SER A 223 1.28 -9.27 -19.79
CA SER A 223 -0.19 -9.34 -19.85
C SER A 223 -0.86 -8.11 -20.47
N LYS A 224 -0.15 -6.98 -20.59
CA LYS A 224 -0.65 -5.76 -21.24
C LYS A 224 -0.76 -5.89 -22.77
N GLY A 225 -0.24 -6.97 -23.37
CA GLY A 225 -0.40 -7.26 -24.79
C GLY A 225 0.59 -6.52 -25.68
N ALA A 226 0.11 -6.06 -26.84
CA ALA A 226 0.95 -5.57 -27.94
C ALA A 226 1.94 -4.46 -27.49
N GLY A 227 3.22 -4.71 -27.74
CA GLY A 227 4.33 -3.83 -27.38
C GLY A 227 4.94 -4.10 -26.00
N PHE A 228 4.51 -5.12 -25.26
CA PHE A 228 5.07 -5.51 -23.96
C PHE A 228 5.64 -6.93 -23.93
N GLU A 229 5.96 -7.50 -25.09
CA GLU A 229 6.39 -8.89 -25.23
C GLU A 229 7.84 -9.09 -24.77
N ASN A 230 8.67 -8.06 -24.93
CA ASN A 230 10.13 -8.10 -24.75
C ASN A 230 10.56 -7.86 -23.28
N VAL A 231 10.13 -8.75 -22.38
CA VAL A 231 10.49 -8.68 -20.95
C VAL A 231 11.45 -9.81 -20.57
N PHE A 232 12.54 -9.43 -19.92
CA PHE A 232 13.60 -10.33 -19.45
C PHE A 232 13.82 -10.11 -17.96
N GLN A 233 14.25 -11.14 -17.24
CA GLN A 233 14.48 -11.06 -15.80
C GLN A 233 15.75 -11.78 -15.38
N LEU A 234 16.46 -11.19 -14.40
CA LEU A 234 17.68 -11.77 -13.85
C LEU A 234 17.36 -13.04 -13.03
N TYR A 235 17.78 -14.20 -13.53
CA TYR A 235 17.63 -15.48 -12.85
C TYR A 235 18.37 -15.48 -11.51
N GLY A 236 17.66 -15.84 -10.44
CA GLY A 236 18.20 -15.81 -9.09
C GLY A 236 18.44 -14.41 -8.50
N GLY A 237 18.12 -13.35 -9.24
CA GLY A 237 18.21 -11.95 -8.80
C GLY A 237 19.64 -11.45 -8.56
N ILE A 238 19.73 -10.30 -7.89
CA ILE A 238 21.01 -9.65 -7.53
C ILE A 238 21.92 -10.62 -6.77
N GLN A 239 21.36 -11.51 -5.94
CA GLN A 239 22.13 -12.50 -5.19
C GLN A 239 23.01 -13.38 -6.09
N ARG A 240 22.43 -14.03 -7.12
CA ARG A 240 23.21 -14.87 -8.06
C ARG A 240 24.16 -14.04 -8.91
N TYR A 241 23.78 -12.80 -9.23
CA TYR A 241 24.64 -11.90 -9.97
C TYR A 241 25.90 -11.52 -9.19
N LEU A 242 25.79 -11.16 -7.91
CA LEU A 242 26.95 -10.83 -7.08
C LEU A 242 27.83 -12.05 -6.74
N GLU A 243 27.27 -13.25 -6.73
CA GLU A 243 28.06 -14.49 -6.62
C GLU A 243 28.95 -14.71 -7.86
N GLN A 244 28.45 -14.35 -9.05
CA GLN A 244 29.20 -14.48 -10.30
C GLN A 244 30.12 -13.28 -10.58
N PHE A 245 29.72 -12.08 -10.15
CA PHE A 245 30.46 -10.83 -10.29
C PHE A 245 30.74 -10.24 -8.89
N PRO A 246 31.71 -10.80 -8.15
CA PRO A 246 31.98 -10.40 -6.77
C PRO A 246 32.50 -8.97 -6.64
N ASP A 247 33.04 -8.38 -7.70
CA ASP A 247 33.41 -6.96 -7.82
C ASP A 247 32.20 -6.03 -8.03
N GLY A 248 31.01 -6.60 -8.18
CA GLY A 248 29.76 -5.89 -8.41
C GLY A 248 29.40 -5.75 -9.89
N GLY A 249 30.32 -5.90 -10.84
CA GLY A 249 30.05 -5.65 -12.27
C GLY A 249 29.27 -4.33 -12.51
N PHE A 250 28.05 -4.40 -13.05
CA PHE A 250 27.13 -3.25 -13.20
C PHE A 250 26.29 -2.94 -11.95
N PHE A 251 26.27 -3.79 -10.93
CA PHE A 251 25.61 -3.50 -9.65
C PHE A 251 26.55 -2.67 -8.75
N ARG A 252 26.04 -1.56 -8.22
CA ARG A 252 26.78 -0.66 -7.32
C ARG A 252 26.18 -0.68 -5.92
N GLY A 253 27.01 -0.58 -4.89
CA GLY A 253 26.61 -0.59 -3.49
C GLY A 253 26.25 -1.98 -2.96
N LYS A 254 25.26 -2.05 -2.07
CA LYS A 254 24.86 -3.25 -1.33
C LYS A 254 23.47 -3.75 -1.73
N ASN A 255 23.31 -5.06 -1.80
CA ASN A 255 22.03 -5.73 -1.99
C ASN A 255 21.32 -5.92 -0.64
N PHE A 256 20.19 -5.25 -0.43
CA PHE A 256 19.37 -5.44 0.77
C PHE A 256 18.84 -6.88 0.85
N VAL A 257 18.99 -7.53 2.01
CA VAL A 257 18.49 -8.89 2.28
C VAL A 257 17.58 -8.91 3.50
N PHE A 258 16.60 -9.82 3.49
CA PHE A 258 15.53 -9.89 4.50
C PHE A 258 15.85 -10.86 5.64
N ASP A 259 17.10 -10.80 6.12
CA ASP A 259 17.65 -11.60 7.20
C ASP A 259 18.60 -10.76 8.08
N HIS A 260 19.28 -11.37 9.04
CA HIS A 260 20.10 -10.67 10.02
C HIS A 260 21.33 -9.97 9.41
N ARG A 261 21.72 -10.31 8.18
CA ARG A 261 22.83 -9.64 7.49
C ARG A 261 22.45 -8.24 7.01
N ILE A 262 21.14 -7.93 6.89
CA ILE A 262 20.54 -6.66 6.44
C ILE A 262 20.86 -6.32 4.97
N SER A 263 22.12 -6.44 4.57
CA SER A 263 22.57 -6.21 3.21
C SER A 263 23.86 -6.99 2.95
N VAL A 264 24.06 -7.44 1.71
CA VAL A 264 25.30 -8.06 1.24
C VAL A 264 25.89 -7.18 0.14
N GLY A 265 27.16 -6.79 0.27
CA GLY A 265 27.87 -5.97 -0.72
C GLY A 265 28.72 -6.82 -1.66
N SER A 266 29.14 -6.20 -2.77
CA SER A 266 30.31 -6.67 -3.51
C SER A 266 31.60 -6.38 -2.74
N SER A 267 32.75 -6.77 -3.30
CA SER A 267 34.07 -6.36 -2.81
C SER A 267 34.32 -4.86 -3.00
N ASP A 268 33.54 -4.19 -3.86
CA ASP A 268 33.51 -2.74 -3.95
C ASP A 268 32.88 -2.15 -2.66
N THR A 269 33.67 -1.36 -1.95
CA THR A 269 33.27 -0.71 -0.70
C THR A 269 32.61 0.66 -0.92
N SER A 270 32.38 1.04 -2.18
CA SER A 270 31.72 2.30 -2.53
C SER A 270 30.32 2.38 -1.90
N ILE A 271 30.12 3.44 -1.12
CA ILE A 271 28.86 3.69 -0.43
C ILE A 271 27.99 4.54 -1.34
N MET A 272 26.94 3.90 -1.87
CA MET A 272 25.95 4.58 -2.73
C MET A 272 24.90 5.36 -1.93
N GLY A 273 24.55 4.87 -0.74
CA GLY A 273 23.55 5.48 0.11
C GLY A 273 24.02 6.79 0.74
N ALA A 274 23.08 7.62 1.16
CA ALA A 274 23.35 8.85 1.88
C ALA A 274 22.45 8.96 3.12
N CYS A 275 22.99 9.57 4.18
CA CYS A 275 22.22 9.94 5.36
C CYS A 275 21.12 10.92 4.96
N LEU A 276 19.89 10.63 5.36
CA LEU A 276 18.71 11.45 5.12
C LEU A 276 18.83 12.87 5.69
N ILE A 277 19.62 13.06 6.75
CA ILE A 277 19.71 14.34 7.47
C ILE A 277 20.88 15.19 6.97
N CYS A 278 22.10 14.65 7.00
CA CYS A 278 23.31 15.42 6.67
C CYS A 278 23.87 15.16 5.27
N GLY A 279 23.29 14.21 4.51
CA GLY A 279 23.76 13.86 3.17
C GLY A 279 25.08 13.07 3.11
N SER A 280 25.74 12.80 4.24
CA SER A 280 26.99 12.02 4.26
C SER A 280 26.77 10.60 3.74
N SER A 281 27.75 10.03 3.04
CA SER A 281 27.70 8.63 2.59
C SER A 281 27.37 7.68 3.75
N TYR A 282 26.28 6.93 3.62
CA TYR A 282 25.81 5.99 4.64
C TYR A 282 24.84 4.99 4.03
N ASP A 283 25.00 3.70 4.27
CA ASP A 283 24.20 2.63 3.68
C ASP A 283 23.78 1.53 4.68
N ASN A 284 23.94 1.80 5.98
CA ASN A 284 23.67 0.84 7.04
C ASN A 284 22.25 1.01 7.62
N TYR A 285 21.45 -0.05 7.61
CA TYR A 285 20.11 -0.07 8.21
C TYR A 285 20.05 -0.76 9.59
N SER A 286 21.18 -1.02 10.26
CA SER A 286 21.22 -1.75 11.54
C SER A 286 20.43 -1.06 12.65
N SER A 287 20.37 0.27 12.65
CA SER A 287 19.57 1.07 13.59
C SER A 287 18.06 0.95 13.37
N ARG A 288 17.62 0.40 12.22
CA ARG A 288 16.21 0.29 11.81
C ARG A 288 15.45 1.63 11.91
N CYS A 289 16.13 2.74 11.64
CA CYS A 289 15.50 4.07 11.55
C CYS A 289 14.37 4.05 10.52
N ARG A 290 13.25 4.68 10.86
CA ARG A 290 12.03 4.66 10.05
C ARG A 290 11.44 6.04 9.89
N CYS A 291 10.84 6.27 8.73
CA CYS A 291 10.02 7.44 8.54
C CYS A 291 8.84 7.47 9.52
N THR A 292 8.60 8.59 10.18
CA THR A 292 7.51 8.80 11.13
C THR A 292 6.14 8.60 10.49
N HIS A 293 5.95 9.00 9.22
CA HIS A 293 4.65 8.92 8.54
C HIS A 293 4.37 7.54 7.94
N CYS A 294 5.28 7.04 7.09
CA CYS A 294 5.03 5.83 6.30
C CYS A 294 5.73 4.58 6.84
N ARG A 295 6.60 4.74 7.85
CA ARG A 295 7.40 3.67 8.47
C ARG A 295 8.38 2.93 7.54
N ILE A 296 8.60 3.41 6.30
CA ILE A 296 9.67 2.90 5.44
C ILE A 296 11.02 3.08 6.15
N LEU A 297 11.94 2.13 5.95
CA LEU A 297 13.31 2.28 6.44
C LEU A 297 13.95 3.53 5.82
N VAL A 298 14.75 4.24 6.61
CA VAL A 298 15.51 5.42 6.17
C VAL A 298 16.94 5.32 6.68
N LEU A 299 17.87 5.88 5.91
CA LEU A 299 19.29 5.89 6.24
C LEU A 299 19.58 7.10 7.12
N VAL A 300 20.04 6.87 8.35
CA VAL A 300 20.43 7.94 9.27
C VAL A 300 21.75 7.53 9.90
N CYS A 301 22.81 8.31 9.66
CA CYS A 301 24.12 8.01 10.22
C CYS A 301 24.14 8.14 11.74
N ASP A 302 25.11 7.49 12.39
CA ASP A 302 25.14 7.36 13.85
C ASP A 302 25.17 8.72 14.57
N SER A 303 25.85 9.71 13.99
CA SER A 303 25.90 11.07 14.54
C SER A 303 24.57 11.83 14.41
N CYS A 304 23.72 11.48 13.44
CA CYS A 304 22.41 12.06 13.25
C CYS A 304 21.31 11.33 14.03
N GLN A 305 21.51 10.05 14.37
CA GLN A 305 20.56 9.27 15.17
C GLN A 305 20.36 9.88 16.57
N ILE A 306 21.40 10.47 17.15
CA ILE A 306 21.37 11.09 18.49
C ILE A 306 20.65 12.46 18.47
N LYS A 307 20.53 13.09 17.30
CA LYS A 307 20.03 14.47 17.15
C LYS A 307 18.54 14.59 16.89
N SER A 308 17.87 13.51 16.48
CA SER A 308 16.46 13.54 16.12
C SER A 308 15.84 12.16 16.26
N ASP A 309 14.62 12.13 16.83
CA ASP A 309 13.79 10.92 16.95
C ASP A 309 12.73 10.81 15.84
N ALA A 310 12.58 11.85 15.01
CA ALA A 310 11.59 11.92 13.95
C ALA A 310 12.26 12.08 12.58
N TYR A 311 12.03 11.10 11.70
CA TYR A 311 12.58 11.09 10.35
C TYR A 311 11.46 11.17 9.31
N VAL A 312 11.61 11.98 8.27
CA VAL A 312 10.64 12.06 7.17
C VAL A 312 11.37 11.62 5.90
N CYS A 313 10.97 10.51 5.29
CA CYS A 313 11.61 10.05 4.06
C CYS A 313 11.34 11.03 2.91
N GLU A 314 12.19 11.01 1.89
CA GLU A 314 12.11 11.84 0.68
C GLU A 314 10.75 11.75 -0.01
N LEU A 315 10.12 10.57 -0.02
CA LEU A 315 8.77 10.45 -0.57
C LEU A 315 7.77 11.28 0.25
N CYS A 316 7.81 11.24 1.59
CA CYS A 316 6.91 12.04 2.43
C CYS A 316 7.28 13.53 2.45
N GLN A 317 8.56 13.87 2.30
CA GLN A 317 9.04 15.25 2.18
C GLN A 317 8.56 15.91 0.88
N LYS A 318 8.67 15.23 -0.27
CA LYS A 318 8.16 15.73 -1.56
C LYS A 318 6.66 16.06 -1.48
N HIS A 319 5.88 15.21 -0.84
CA HIS A 319 4.45 15.46 -0.60
C HIS A 319 4.18 16.58 0.43
N SER A 320 5.21 17.12 1.09
CA SER A 320 5.12 18.22 2.06
C SER A 320 5.70 19.55 1.56
N MET A 321 6.64 19.54 0.61
CA MET A 321 7.27 20.73 0.03
C MET A 321 6.44 21.43 -1.05
N ASP A 322 5.37 20.82 -1.56
CA ASP A 322 4.39 21.48 -2.43
C ASP A 322 3.47 22.49 -1.68
N PHE A 323 3.72 22.74 -0.39
CA PHE A 323 3.04 23.76 0.39
C PHE A 323 4.09 24.63 1.09
N GLY A 324 4.29 25.85 0.58
CA GLY A 324 5.30 26.80 1.05
C GLY A 324 5.18 27.15 2.54
N SER A 325 6.35 27.33 3.15
CA SER A 325 6.59 27.70 4.55
C SER A 325 6.05 29.08 4.95
N ILE A 326 5.45 29.16 6.15
CA ILE A 326 5.17 30.41 6.90
C ILE A 326 5.64 30.23 8.36
N PRO A 327 6.15 31.29 9.03
CA PRO A 327 7.07 31.18 10.17
C PRO A 327 6.44 30.79 11.52
N SER A 328 7.32 30.26 12.37
CA SER A 328 7.15 30.05 13.81
C SER A 328 6.70 31.30 14.55
N VAL A 329 5.67 31.18 15.38
CA VAL A 329 5.36 32.12 16.47
C VAL A 329 5.48 31.36 17.79
N GLU A 330 6.09 32.07 18.73
CA GLU A 330 6.63 31.69 20.02
C GLU A 330 5.60 31.23 21.06
N ASP A 331 6.19 30.67 22.11
CA ASP A 331 5.64 30.03 23.29
C ASP A 331 4.50 30.74 24.01
N GLY A 332 3.62 29.94 24.61
CA GLY A 332 2.66 30.35 25.62
C GLY A 332 2.20 29.15 26.43
N GLU A 333 2.82 28.96 27.60
CA GLU A 333 2.51 27.97 28.62
C GLU A 333 1.03 27.92 29.00
N LEU A 334 0.49 26.73 29.26
CA LEU A 334 -0.48 26.58 30.35
C LEU A 334 -0.39 25.22 31.04
N ALA A 335 -0.29 25.32 32.36
CA ALA A 335 0.07 24.30 33.30
C ALA A 335 -1.00 23.21 33.53
N THR A 336 -0.48 22.04 33.89
CA THR A 336 -1.07 20.94 34.67
C THR A 336 -1.98 21.37 35.81
N VAL A 337 -3.02 20.58 36.11
CA VAL A 337 -3.34 19.99 37.44
C VAL A 337 -4.52 19.00 37.32
N LEU A 338 -4.23 17.72 37.68
CA LEU A 338 -4.97 16.72 38.48
C LEU A 338 -6.48 16.48 38.21
N ASP A 339 -7.06 15.28 38.33
CA ASP A 339 -6.67 14.12 39.14
C ASP A 339 -7.34 12.81 38.64
N LYS A 340 -6.71 11.69 39.01
CA LYS A 340 -7.19 10.31 38.86
C LYS A 340 -7.89 9.84 40.14
N ASN A 341 -8.52 8.67 40.03
CA ASN A 341 -9.15 7.82 41.05
C ASN A 341 -10.65 8.08 41.16
N ASP A 342 -11.56 7.11 41.20
CA ASP A 342 -11.55 5.67 41.42
C ASP A 342 -13.02 5.26 41.07
N LEU A 343 -13.46 4.07 40.65
CA LEU A 343 -13.51 2.84 41.44
C LEU A 343 -14.41 1.80 40.69
N LYS A 344 -13.96 0.55 40.67
CA LYS A 344 -14.70 -0.73 40.87
C LYS A 344 -15.86 -1.16 39.95
N THR A 345 -15.53 -2.19 39.19
CA THR A 345 -16.22 -3.47 38.98
C THR A 345 -17.21 -3.90 40.08
N VAL A 346 -18.46 -4.18 39.71
CA VAL A 346 -19.35 -5.16 40.38
C VAL A 346 -20.16 -5.91 39.32
N CYS A 347 -19.88 -7.20 39.17
CA CYS A 347 -20.80 -8.16 38.55
C CYS A 347 -21.93 -8.47 39.53
N SER A 348 -23.16 -8.60 39.04
CA SER A 348 -24.19 -9.38 39.72
C SER A 348 -24.95 -10.24 38.71
N ASP A 349 -24.93 -11.54 38.98
CA ASP A 349 -25.70 -12.58 38.32
C ASP A 349 -27.18 -12.49 38.71
N SER A 350 -28.08 -12.77 37.76
CA SER A 350 -29.42 -13.29 38.07
C SER A 350 -29.89 -14.21 36.93
N LYS A 351 -29.99 -15.51 37.23
CA LYS A 351 -30.83 -16.50 36.52
C LYS A 351 -32.28 -16.27 36.96
N ILE A 352 -33.34 -16.40 36.14
CA ILE A 352 -34.02 -17.60 35.60
C ILE A 352 -35.09 -17.03 34.63
N SER A 353 -35.31 -17.49 33.40
CA SER A 353 -36.24 -18.58 33.09
C SER A 353 -36.29 -18.90 31.58
N SER A 354 -36.56 -20.16 31.31
CA SER A 354 -36.63 -20.90 30.05
C SER A 354 -37.66 -20.40 29.03
N GLN A 355 -37.25 -20.32 27.76
CA GLN A 355 -37.87 -21.03 26.61
C GLN A 355 -37.04 -20.77 25.33
N LEU A 356 -36.55 -21.84 24.70
CA LEU A 356 -35.87 -21.79 23.40
C LEU A 356 -36.91 -21.67 22.28
N PRO A 357 -36.63 -20.91 21.21
CA PRO A 357 -36.36 -21.62 19.96
C PRO A 357 -35.15 -21.05 19.18
N SER A 358 -34.42 -21.97 18.54
CA SER A 358 -33.48 -21.76 17.42
C SER A 358 -32.38 -20.69 17.59
N ARG A 359 -31.14 -21.15 17.85
CA ARG A 359 -29.92 -20.35 17.73
C ARG A 359 -29.70 -19.94 16.26
N ASN A 360 -30.35 -18.86 15.83
CA ASN A 360 -29.91 -18.07 14.68
C ASN A 360 -28.52 -17.51 15.01
N ALA A 361 -27.56 -17.68 14.10
CA ALA A 361 -26.26 -17.02 14.20
C ALA A 361 -26.46 -15.51 14.39
N PRO A 362 -25.64 -14.82 15.22
CA PRO A 362 -25.80 -13.39 15.44
C PRO A 362 -25.74 -12.64 14.10
N ARG A 363 -26.81 -11.91 13.77
CA ARG A 363 -26.93 -11.16 12.51
C ARG A 363 -25.85 -10.08 12.48
N LYS A 364 -25.05 -10.04 11.41
CA LYS A 364 -24.08 -8.96 11.20
C LYS A 364 -24.80 -7.68 10.79
N LEU A 365 -24.27 -6.54 11.23
CA LEU A 365 -24.71 -5.23 10.77
C LEU A 365 -24.40 -5.07 9.28
N ARG A 366 -25.34 -4.59 8.47
CA ARG A 366 -25.06 -4.24 7.07
C ARG A 366 -24.82 -2.74 6.96
N ILE A 367 -23.65 -2.34 6.51
CA ILE A 367 -23.22 -0.94 6.46
C ILE A 367 -22.96 -0.54 5.01
N LEU A 368 -23.69 0.45 4.53
CA LEU A 368 -23.47 1.03 3.20
C LEU A 368 -22.29 2.01 3.23
N CYS A 369 -21.34 1.88 2.32
CA CYS A 369 -20.07 2.59 2.32
C CYS A 369 -19.97 3.59 1.16
N LEU A 370 -19.86 4.89 1.49
CA LEU A 370 -19.78 6.00 0.54
C LEU A 370 -18.33 6.52 0.43
N HIS A 371 -17.75 6.46 -0.77
CA HIS A 371 -16.36 6.86 -1.02
C HIS A 371 -16.13 8.38 -1.06
N GLY A 372 -14.87 8.83 -1.06
CA GLY A 372 -14.53 10.27 -1.17
C GLY A 372 -14.58 10.80 -2.61
N PHE A 373 -14.31 12.10 -2.78
CA PHE A 373 -14.29 12.76 -4.09
C PHE A 373 -13.23 12.16 -5.04
N ARG A 374 -13.54 12.06 -6.35
CA ARG A 374 -12.71 11.43 -7.39
C ARG A 374 -12.23 10.02 -7.01
N GLN A 375 -13.07 9.27 -6.32
CA GLN A 375 -12.88 7.85 -6.02
C GLN A 375 -13.97 7.01 -6.70
N ASN A 376 -13.95 5.72 -6.42
CA ASN A 376 -14.97 4.76 -6.82
C ASN A 376 -15.06 3.66 -5.75
N ALA A 377 -16.15 2.89 -5.75
CA ALA A 377 -16.45 1.79 -4.83
C ALA A 377 -15.28 0.83 -4.70
N SER A 378 -14.69 0.43 -5.84
CA SER A 378 -13.57 -0.50 -5.88
C SER A 378 -12.35 0.05 -5.13
N SER A 379 -11.99 1.31 -5.37
CA SER A 379 -10.84 1.96 -4.73
C SER A 379 -11.07 2.16 -3.22
N PHE A 380 -12.30 2.48 -2.81
CA PHE A 380 -12.64 2.70 -1.41
C PHE A 380 -12.75 1.40 -0.61
N LYS A 381 -13.37 0.36 -1.18
CA LYS A 381 -13.32 -1.02 -0.66
C LYS A 381 -11.89 -1.46 -0.43
N GLY A 382 -11.03 -1.06 -1.35
CA GLY A 382 -9.62 -1.34 -1.25
C GLY A 382 -8.90 -0.64 -0.10
N ARG A 383 -9.01 0.69 -0.01
CA ARG A 383 -8.39 1.50 1.07
C ARG A 383 -8.90 1.11 2.46
N SER A 384 -10.14 0.63 2.54
CA SER A 384 -10.82 0.19 3.76
C SER A 384 -10.68 -1.31 4.05
N ALA A 385 -9.90 -2.07 3.28
CA ALA A 385 -9.82 -3.54 3.42
C ALA A 385 -9.38 -4.03 4.81
N SER A 386 -8.48 -3.30 5.48
CA SER A 386 -8.08 -3.58 6.86
C SER A 386 -9.25 -3.44 7.83
N LEU A 387 -10.07 -2.39 7.67
CA LEU A 387 -11.29 -2.15 8.44
C LEU A 387 -12.29 -3.28 8.21
N ALA A 388 -12.60 -3.58 6.95
CA ALA A 388 -13.51 -4.66 6.56
C ALA A 388 -13.09 -6.01 7.17
N LYS A 389 -11.80 -6.34 7.13
CA LYS A 389 -11.26 -7.58 7.72
C LYS A 389 -11.46 -7.61 9.24
N LYS A 390 -11.21 -6.50 9.93
CA LYS A 390 -11.33 -6.39 11.40
C LYS A 390 -12.78 -6.33 11.87
N LEU A 391 -13.71 -5.92 11.01
CA LEU A 391 -15.15 -5.89 11.27
C LEU A 391 -15.89 -7.14 10.79
N LYS A 392 -15.24 -8.06 10.06
CA LYS A 392 -15.88 -9.22 9.40
C LYS A 392 -16.79 -10.05 10.31
N SER A 393 -16.50 -10.12 11.61
CA SER A 393 -17.33 -10.86 12.58
C SER A 393 -18.59 -10.13 13.03
N ILE A 394 -18.64 -8.79 12.89
CA ILE A 394 -19.72 -7.93 13.40
C ILE A 394 -20.47 -7.15 12.32
N ALA A 395 -19.86 -6.88 11.17
CA ALA A 395 -20.47 -6.12 10.09
C ALA A 395 -20.10 -6.65 8.69
N GLU A 396 -21.01 -6.45 7.75
CA GLU A 396 -20.84 -6.55 6.31
C GLU A 396 -20.77 -5.13 5.74
N LEU A 397 -19.72 -4.81 4.98
CA LEU A 397 -19.55 -3.51 4.33
C LEU A 397 -19.93 -3.62 2.85
N VAL A 398 -20.89 -2.82 2.41
CA VAL A 398 -21.42 -2.78 1.03
C VAL A 398 -20.97 -1.49 0.37
N PHE A 399 -20.18 -1.57 -0.70
CA PHE A 399 -19.56 -0.41 -1.36
C PHE A 399 -20.27 -0.10 -2.68
N ILE A 400 -20.60 1.17 -2.91
CA ILE A 400 -21.30 1.64 -4.12
C ILE A 400 -20.54 2.81 -4.77
N ASP A 401 -20.71 2.96 -6.08
CA ASP A 401 -20.20 4.10 -6.83
C ASP A 401 -21.17 5.28 -6.69
N ALA A 402 -20.64 6.50 -6.57
CA ALA A 402 -21.47 7.69 -6.56
C ALA A 402 -22.03 7.97 -7.98
N PRO A 403 -23.18 8.66 -8.13
CA PRO A 403 -23.86 8.76 -9.41
C PRO A 403 -23.24 9.79 -10.37
N HIS A 404 -22.41 10.71 -9.89
CA HIS A 404 -21.78 11.72 -10.74
C HIS A 404 -20.45 11.22 -11.28
N GLU A 405 -20.41 10.81 -12.54
CA GLU A 405 -19.17 10.45 -13.24
C GLU A 405 -18.40 11.73 -13.64
N LEU A 406 -17.16 11.86 -13.17
CA LEU A 406 -16.32 13.03 -13.39
C LEU A 406 -15.42 12.85 -14.61
N PRO A 407 -15.14 13.93 -15.37
CA PRO A 407 -14.23 13.88 -16.50
C PRO A 407 -12.78 13.59 -16.06
N PHE A 408 -12.04 12.93 -16.94
CA PHE A 408 -10.61 12.77 -16.80
C PHE A 408 -9.93 14.13 -17.03
N ILE A 409 -9.21 14.56 -15.99
CA ILE A 409 -8.42 15.79 -16.03
C ILE A 409 -6.96 15.37 -16.05
N TYR A 410 -6.24 15.77 -17.09
CA TYR A 410 -4.79 15.56 -17.26
C TYR A 410 -4.09 16.93 -17.22
N GLN A 411 -2.89 16.99 -16.64
CA GLN A 411 -2.09 18.21 -16.58
C GLN A 411 -0.99 18.14 -17.63
N SER A 412 -1.05 19.03 -18.61
CA SER A 412 0.04 19.25 -19.57
C SER A 412 1.25 19.82 -18.84
N CYS A 413 2.41 19.19 -18.97
CA CYS A 413 3.68 19.74 -18.49
C CYS A 413 4.05 20.99 -19.30
N THR A 414 3.64 22.17 -18.84
CA THR A 414 4.12 23.46 -19.33
C THR A 414 4.62 24.30 -18.16
N GLU A 415 5.95 24.39 -18.07
CA GLU A 415 6.78 25.54 -17.66
C GLU A 415 8.01 25.11 -16.82
N ALA A 416 9.11 24.78 -17.53
CA ALA A 416 10.45 25.16 -17.09
C ALA A 416 10.97 26.20 -18.10
N LYS A 417 10.88 27.48 -17.74
CA LYS A 417 11.43 28.59 -18.52
C LYS A 417 12.95 28.50 -18.55
N ASN A 418 13.51 28.15 -19.73
CA ASN A 418 14.63 28.83 -20.40
C ASN A 418 15.20 27.98 -21.56
N SER A 419 14.72 28.24 -22.78
CA SER A 419 15.49 28.35 -24.04
C SER A 419 14.59 28.12 -25.27
N CYS A 420 14.89 28.85 -26.35
CA CYS A 420 14.05 29.09 -27.52
C CYS A 420 13.84 27.88 -28.44
N ALA A 421 12.58 27.49 -28.68
CA ALA A 421 11.97 27.15 -29.98
C ALA A 421 10.52 26.64 -29.77
N PRO A 422 9.57 26.88 -30.69
CA PRO A 422 8.20 26.38 -30.53
C PRO A 422 8.05 24.99 -31.17
N PRO A 423 7.42 24.00 -30.51
CA PRO A 423 6.79 22.89 -31.19
C PRO A 423 5.27 23.08 -31.17
N SER A 424 4.74 23.38 -32.34
CA SER A 424 3.34 23.10 -32.70
C SER A 424 3.09 21.59 -32.63
N GLY A 425 2.21 21.15 -31.74
CA GLY A 425 1.77 19.77 -31.67
C GLY A 425 0.88 19.54 -30.45
N GLN A 426 -0.43 19.68 -30.62
CA GLN A 426 -1.42 19.30 -29.60
C GLN A 426 -1.26 17.80 -29.28
N HIS A 427 -0.88 17.48 -28.04
CA HIS A 427 -0.82 16.10 -27.56
C HIS A 427 -2.25 15.53 -27.43
N ALA A 428 -2.55 14.50 -28.21
CA ALA A 428 -3.82 13.78 -28.13
C ALA A 428 -3.91 12.99 -26.82
N PRO A 429 -5.11 12.85 -26.23
CA PRO A 429 -5.28 12.18 -24.95
C PRO A 429 -5.11 10.65 -25.01
N PRO A 430 -4.83 9.99 -23.86
CA PRO A 430 -4.69 8.53 -23.76
C PRO A 430 -5.96 7.75 -24.18
N PRO A 431 -5.83 6.50 -24.65
CA PRO A 431 -6.98 5.66 -25.00
C PRO A 431 -7.82 5.26 -23.77
N GLU A 432 -9.12 5.07 -24.01
CA GLU A 432 -10.31 5.07 -23.12
C GLU A 432 -10.33 4.17 -21.85
N ASN A 433 -9.27 3.44 -21.50
CA ASN A 433 -9.29 2.45 -20.41
C ASN A 433 -8.87 2.97 -19.02
N CYS A 434 -9.06 4.26 -18.72
CA CYS A 434 -8.83 4.78 -17.37
C CYS A 434 -10.02 4.49 -16.43
N LYS A 435 -9.74 4.06 -15.19
CA LYS A 435 -10.78 3.75 -14.17
C LYS A 435 -11.60 4.99 -13.84
N ARG A 436 -12.89 4.99 -14.22
CA ARG A 436 -13.87 6.06 -13.98
C ARG A 436 -13.82 6.58 -12.55
N LYS A 437 -14.01 7.90 -12.41
CA LYS A 437 -13.97 8.63 -11.13
C LYS A 437 -15.35 9.19 -10.86
N TYR A 438 -15.81 9.10 -9.62
CA TYR A 438 -17.14 9.55 -9.24
C TYR A 438 -17.11 10.54 -8.07
N ALA A 439 -18.22 11.25 -7.89
CA ALA A 439 -18.46 12.16 -6.77
C ALA A 439 -19.92 12.09 -6.29
N TRP A 440 -20.13 12.45 -5.02
CA TRP A 440 -21.46 12.58 -4.41
C TRP A 440 -22.06 13.98 -4.60
N SER A 441 -21.21 14.98 -4.75
CA SER A 441 -21.59 16.34 -5.09
C SER A 441 -20.61 16.92 -6.11
N VAL A 442 -21.08 17.88 -6.91
CA VAL A 442 -20.35 18.48 -8.02
C VAL A 442 -20.38 20.01 -7.90
N ALA A 443 -19.52 20.68 -8.67
CA ALA A 443 -19.53 22.14 -8.75
C ALA A 443 -20.79 22.64 -9.49
N SER A 444 -21.21 23.88 -9.21
CA SER A 444 -22.43 24.47 -9.77
C SER A 444 -22.43 24.62 -11.28
N ASP A 445 -21.25 24.65 -11.90
CA ASP A 445 -21.04 24.72 -13.34
C ASP A 445 -20.89 23.33 -14.00
N PHE A 446 -21.12 22.25 -13.26
CA PHE A 446 -21.03 20.89 -13.77
C PHE A 446 -22.19 20.58 -14.74
N GLY A 447 -21.99 20.93 -16.02
CA GLY A 447 -22.89 20.57 -17.10
C GLY A 447 -22.86 19.06 -17.30
N GLY A 448 -23.85 18.35 -16.76
CA GLY A 448 -23.97 16.87 -16.68
C GLY A 448 -23.98 16.08 -18.01
N LYS A 449 -23.39 16.61 -19.09
CA LYS A 449 -23.04 15.88 -20.30
C LYS A 449 -21.62 15.34 -20.17
N VAL A 450 -21.52 14.03 -20.00
CA VAL A 450 -20.27 13.27 -20.10
C VAL A 450 -19.96 13.08 -21.58
N GLU A 451 -19.41 14.10 -22.23
CA GLU A 451 -18.54 13.82 -23.37
C GLU A 451 -17.26 13.20 -22.79
N ALA A 452 -16.77 12.12 -23.41
CA ALA A 452 -15.53 11.42 -23.05
C ALA A 452 -14.28 12.29 -23.34
N ASP A 453 -14.41 13.60 -23.16
CA ASP A 453 -13.46 14.61 -23.54
C ASP A 453 -12.50 14.85 -22.39
N TRP A 454 -11.24 14.60 -22.70
CA TRP A 454 -10.12 14.89 -21.83
C TRP A 454 -9.99 16.39 -21.67
N LYS A 455 -10.11 16.87 -20.44
CA LYS A 455 -9.94 18.30 -20.13
C LYS A 455 -8.57 18.54 -19.53
N ILE A 456 -7.85 19.52 -20.06
CA ILE A 456 -6.59 19.99 -19.47
C ILE A 456 -6.94 20.69 -18.14
N ALA A 457 -6.20 20.40 -17.08
CA ALA A 457 -6.33 21.13 -15.82
C ALA A 457 -5.95 22.61 -16.05
N ASN A 458 -6.93 23.51 -16.02
CA ASN A 458 -6.67 24.95 -16.17
C ASN A 458 -5.94 25.55 -14.96
N GLN A 459 -5.90 24.84 -13.81
CA GLN A 459 -5.27 25.29 -12.56
C GLN A 459 -4.71 24.11 -11.73
N PRO A 460 -3.78 24.35 -10.79
CA PRO A 460 -3.29 23.36 -9.82
C PRO A 460 -4.41 22.71 -9.01
N PHE A 461 -4.15 21.54 -8.42
CA PHE A 461 -5.10 20.87 -7.53
C PHE A 461 -5.41 21.74 -6.30
N ASP A 462 -6.66 22.17 -6.17
CA ASP A 462 -7.14 22.94 -5.02
C ASP A 462 -7.49 21.98 -3.85
N PRO A 463 -6.75 22.02 -2.73
CA PRO A 463 -7.07 21.18 -1.56
C PRO A 463 -8.40 21.55 -0.89
N LEU A 464 -8.94 22.75 -1.16
CA LEU A 464 -10.24 23.21 -0.68
C LEU A 464 -11.37 23.03 -1.69
N GLN A 465 -11.11 22.34 -2.81
CA GLN A 465 -12.11 22.12 -3.88
C GLN A 465 -13.44 21.55 -3.38
N TYR A 466 -13.42 20.78 -2.28
CA TYR A 466 -14.62 20.23 -1.66
C TYR A 466 -15.63 21.30 -1.22
N GLN A 467 -15.17 22.53 -0.93
CA GLN A 467 -16.02 23.64 -0.51
C GLN A 467 -16.89 24.18 -1.66
N GLY A 468 -16.45 24.02 -2.91
CA GLY A 468 -17.21 24.41 -4.10
C GLY A 468 -18.10 23.30 -4.67
N GLN A 469 -18.10 22.09 -4.08
CA GLN A 469 -18.87 20.94 -4.56
C GLN A 469 -20.20 20.82 -3.82
N THR A 470 -21.10 21.76 -4.05
CA THR A 470 -22.36 21.88 -3.30
C THR A 470 -23.59 21.38 -4.06
N ASP A 471 -23.49 21.16 -5.37
CA ASP A 471 -24.60 20.77 -6.24
C ASP A 471 -24.67 19.26 -6.51
N GLY A 472 -25.76 18.83 -7.15
CA GLY A 472 -25.98 17.43 -7.52
C GLY A 472 -26.52 16.55 -6.39
N PHE A 473 -26.92 17.14 -5.26
CA PHE A 473 -27.44 16.41 -4.11
C PHE A 473 -28.70 15.60 -4.44
N ASP A 474 -29.67 16.17 -5.18
CA ASP A 474 -30.94 15.49 -5.47
C ASP A 474 -30.75 14.20 -6.26
N VAL A 475 -29.80 14.19 -7.20
CA VAL A 475 -29.42 12.99 -7.97
C VAL A 475 -28.81 11.93 -7.04
N SER A 476 -27.91 12.35 -6.14
CA SER A 476 -27.31 11.47 -5.14
C SER A 476 -28.32 10.91 -4.14
N LEU A 477 -29.28 11.73 -3.70
CA LEU A 477 -30.36 11.31 -2.82
C LEU A 477 -31.28 10.29 -3.50
N ALA A 478 -31.73 10.57 -4.73
CA ALA A 478 -32.58 9.65 -5.50
C ALA A 478 -31.86 8.31 -5.74
N TYR A 479 -30.56 8.35 -6.05
CA TYR A 479 -29.74 7.15 -6.20
C TYR A 479 -29.65 6.36 -4.90
N LEU A 480 -29.39 7.01 -3.76
CA LEU A 480 -29.31 6.33 -2.46
C LEU A 480 -30.66 5.75 -2.03
N LYS A 481 -31.78 6.45 -2.23
CA LYS A 481 -33.13 5.90 -2.00
C LYS A 481 -33.35 4.61 -2.79
N LYS A 482 -32.98 4.61 -4.08
CA LYS A 482 -33.02 3.40 -4.92
C LYS A 482 -32.15 2.27 -4.35
N MET A 483 -30.92 2.56 -3.91
CA MET A 483 -30.03 1.56 -3.32
C MET A 483 -30.56 0.98 -2.01
N PHE A 484 -31.17 1.80 -1.14
CA PHE A 484 -31.82 1.33 0.09
C PHE A 484 -33.01 0.42 -0.22
N SER A 485 -33.81 0.75 -1.24
CA SER A 485 -34.93 -0.08 -1.68
C SER A 485 -34.50 -1.40 -2.32
N GLU A 486 -33.44 -1.41 -3.14
CA GLU A 486 -33.03 -2.58 -3.94
C GLU A 486 -32.07 -3.52 -3.20
N GLN A 487 -31.18 -2.98 -2.36
CA GLN A 487 -30.09 -3.72 -1.72
C GLN A 487 -30.15 -3.69 -0.20
N GLY A 488 -31.12 -2.99 0.39
CA GLY A 488 -31.36 -2.94 1.83
C GLY A 488 -31.93 -4.25 2.40
N PRO A 489 -32.24 -4.29 3.71
CA PRO A 489 -32.04 -3.20 4.67
C PRO A 489 -30.56 -3.01 5.01
N PHE A 490 -30.16 -1.76 5.25
CA PHE A 490 -28.87 -1.37 5.82
C PHE A 490 -29.10 -0.86 7.23
N ASP A 491 -28.24 -1.28 8.16
CA ASP A 491 -28.29 -0.84 9.56
C ASP A 491 -27.70 0.56 9.75
N GLY A 492 -26.70 0.92 8.94
CA GLY A 492 -26.05 2.22 9.02
C GLY A 492 -25.26 2.56 7.77
N ILE A 493 -24.72 3.78 7.74
CA ILE A 493 -23.87 4.27 6.66
C ILE A 493 -22.47 4.59 7.19
N LEU A 494 -21.45 4.28 6.40
CA LEU A 494 -20.08 4.75 6.59
C LEU A 494 -19.71 5.64 5.41
N GLY A 495 -19.40 6.90 5.67
CA GLY A 495 -18.90 7.83 4.67
C GLY A 495 -17.44 8.20 4.91
N PHE A 496 -16.70 8.46 3.83
CA PHE A 496 -15.34 9.00 3.87
C PHE A 496 -15.24 10.30 3.08
N SER A 497 -14.69 11.36 3.68
CA SER A 497 -14.53 12.68 3.04
C SER A 497 -15.87 13.21 2.49
N GLN A 498 -15.97 13.47 1.18
CA GLN A 498 -17.23 13.84 0.53
C GLN A 498 -18.38 12.85 0.80
N GLY A 499 -18.09 11.54 0.87
CA GLY A 499 -19.09 10.54 1.24
C GLY A 499 -19.59 10.66 2.68
N ALA A 500 -18.75 11.16 3.59
CA ALA A 500 -19.16 11.48 4.97
C ALA A 500 -20.05 12.72 5.01
N ALA A 501 -19.75 13.75 4.23
CA ALA A 501 -20.61 14.92 4.08
C ALA A 501 -22.01 14.53 3.56
N MET A 502 -22.07 13.66 2.54
CA MET A 502 -23.33 13.10 2.01
C MET A 502 -24.10 12.29 3.07
N ALA A 503 -23.42 11.41 3.81
CA ALA A 503 -24.03 10.61 4.87
C ALA A 503 -24.60 11.46 6.00
N ALA A 504 -23.91 12.53 6.39
CA ALA A 504 -24.40 13.46 7.41
C ALA A 504 -25.64 14.23 6.94
N LEU A 505 -25.67 14.62 5.65
CA LEU A 505 -26.82 15.29 5.06
C LEU A 505 -28.07 14.40 4.98
N LEU A 506 -27.90 13.10 4.70
CA LEU A 506 -28.99 12.13 4.84
C LEU A 506 -29.54 12.09 6.27
N CYS A 507 -28.66 12.07 7.28
CA CYS A 507 -29.09 12.08 8.67
C CYS A 507 -29.84 13.37 9.03
N ALA A 508 -29.37 14.52 8.53
CA ALA A 508 -30.05 15.80 8.72
C ALA A 508 -31.46 15.87 8.10
N GLN A 509 -31.71 15.05 7.08
CA GLN A 509 -33.02 14.90 6.44
C GLN A 509 -33.83 13.70 6.98
N GLY A 510 -33.38 13.05 8.06
CA GLY A 510 -33.95 11.78 8.56
C GLY A 510 -35.47 11.81 8.73
N ASP A 511 -36.03 12.88 9.31
CA ASP A 511 -37.50 13.01 9.46
C ASP A 511 -38.25 13.01 8.11
N LYS A 512 -37.65 13.63 7.08
CA LYS A 512 -38.22 13.68 5.71
C LYS A 512 -38.03 12.36 4.96
N LEU A 513 -37.04 11.54 5.35
CA LEU A 513 -36.65 10.30 4.68
C LEU A 513 -37.12 9.03 5.41
N LYS A 514 -37.83 9.18 6.53
CA LYS A 514 -38.31 8.08 7.37
C LYS A 514 -39.17 7.10 6.56
N GLY A 515 -38.83 5.82 6.63
CA GLY A 515 -39.46 4.76 5.83
C GLY A 515 -38.87 4.53 4.43
N GLU A 516 -38.05 5.46 3.93
CA GLU A 516 -37.23 5.25 2.72
C GLU A 516 -35.78 4.92 3.08
N ILE A 517 -35.21 5.66 4.03
CA ILE A 517 -33.85 5.48 4.54
C ILE A 517 -33.87 5.56 6.07
N ASP A 518 -33.93 4.42 6.73
CA ASP A 518 -33.94 4.31 8.19
C ASP A 518 -32.54 3.88 8.70
N LEU A 519 -31.76 4.83 9.21
CA LEU A 519 -30.42 4.59 9.74
C LEU A 519 -30.44 4.42 11.24
N ARG A 520 -29.80 3.36 11.75
CA ARG A 520 -29.59 3.15 13.18
C ARG A 520 -28.35 3.89 13.69
N PHE A 521 -27.38 4.11 12.81
CA PHE A 521 -26.16 4.86 13.09
C PHE A 521 -25.46 5.35 11.82
N VAL A 522 -24.54 6.28 12.00
CA VAL A 522 -23.65 6.77 10.94
C VAL A 522 -22.18 6.79 11.39
N ILE A 523 -21.26 6.45 10.49
CA ILE A 523 -19.81 6.56 10.69
C ILE A 523 -19.26 7.58 9.70
N LEU A 524 -18.63 8.63 10.21
CA LEU A 524 -18.20 9.80 9.46
C LEU A 524 -16.68 9.96 9.56
N CYS A 525 -15.97 9.54 8.52
CA CYS A 525 -14.52 9.60 8.46
C CYS A 525 -14.06 10.84 7.69
N SER A 526 -13.33 11.76 8.33
CA SER A 526 -12.90 13.05 7.77
C SER A 526 -14.06 13.81 7.11
N GLY A 527 -15.21 13.86 7.77
CA GLY A 527 -16.43 14.48 7.23
C GLY A 527 -16.48 15.99 7.46
N PHE A 528 -17.26 16.68 6.64
CA PHE A 528 -17.52 18.11 6.75
C PHE A 528 -19.00 18.43 6.52
N ALA A 529 -19.45 19.57 7.03
CA ALA A 529 -20.79 20.09 6.79
C ALA A 529 -20.86 20.72 5.39
N LEU A 530 -21.85 20.35 4.58
CA LEU A 530 -22.13 21.05 3.33
C LEU A 530 -22.86 22.38 3.64
N PRO A 531 -22.50 23.50 2.98
CA PRO A 531 -23.12 24.81 3.20
C PRO A 531 -24.48 24.91 2.47
N LEU A 532 -25.40 23.98 2.75
CA LEU A 532 -26.77 24.01 2.24
C LEU A 532 -27.68 24.73 3.24
N ALA A 533 -28.65 25.52 2.76
CA ALA A 533 -29.52 26.37 3.59
C ALA A 533 -30.28 25.62 4.70
N ASP A 534 -30.51 24.32 4.52
CA ASP A 534 -31.21 23.46 5.47
C ASP A 534 -30.27 22.63 6.38
N PHE A 535 -28.95 22.64 6.14
CA PHE A 535 -28.01 21.84 6.91
C PHE A 535 -27.79 22.46 8.29
N GLY A 536 -28.44 21.86 9.31
CA GLY A 536 -28.28 22.30 10.70
C GLY A 536 -29.28 23.38 11.15
N GLN A 537 -30.49 23.42 10.61
CA GLN A 537 -31.57 24.19 11.26
C GLN A 537 -32.05 23.50 12.56
N LYS A 538 -31.91 22.18 12.65
CA LYS A 538 -32.16 21.37 13.86
C LYS A 538 -30.96 20.48 14.16
N PRO A 539 -30.74 20.10 15.44
CA PRO A 539 -29.79 19.04 15.79
C PRO A 539 -30.10 17.73 15.08
N ILE A 540 -29.06 17.01 14.65
CA ILE A 540 -29.22 15.71 13.97
C ILE A 540 -29.37 14.61 15.03
N ASN A 541 -30.55 13.99 15.08
CA ASN A 541 -30.83 12.87 15.98
C ASN A 541 -30.51 11.53 15.31
N CYS A 542 -29.22 11.17 15.29
CA CYS A 542 -28.74 9.88 14.80
C CYS A 542 -27.43 9.53 15.52
N PRO A 543 -27.30 8.33 16.13
CA PRO A 543 -26.04 7.91 16.72
C PRO A 543 -24.89 7.96 15.72
N SER A 544 -23.83 8.71 16.02
CA SER A 544 -22.76 8.99 15.09
C SER A 544 -21.38 8.65 15.67
N LEU A 545 -20.50 8.13 14.81
CA LEU A 545 -19.09 7.93 15.09
C LEU A 545 -18.27 8.82 14.15
N HIS A 546 -17.64 9.85 14.69
CA HIS A 546 -16.81 10.78 13.97
C HIS A 546 -15.34 10.37 14.10
N ILE A 547 -14.65 10.20 12.97
CA ILE A 547 -13.25 9.75 12.94
C ILE A 547 -12.45 10.72 12.07
N PHE A 548 -11.51 11.46 12.64
CA PHE A 548 -10.77 12.49 11.89
C PHE A 548 -9.40 12.81 12.50
N GLY A 549 -8.58 13.55 11.74
CA GLY A 549 -7.26 14.00 12.19
C GLY A 549 -7.34 14.91 13.42
N SER A 550 -6.53 14.68 14.45
CA SER A 550 -6.57 15.43 15.72
C SER A 550 -6.27 16.93 15.58
N ASP A 551 -5.15 17.25 14.91
CA ASP A 551 -4.59 18.61 14.92
C ASP A 551 -4.71 19.31 13.56
N PRO A 552 -4.77 20.66 13.55
CA PRO A 552 -4.65 21.46 12.34
C PRO A 552 -3.43 21.04 11.51
N GLY A 553 -3.63 20.78 10.22
CA GLY A 553 -2.57 20.39 9.28
C GLY A 553 -2.25 18.89 9.20
N LYS A 554 -2.81 18.03 10.09
CA LYS A 554 -2.66 16.57 9.97
C LYS A 554 -3.53 16.01 8.85
N ASP A 555 -4.81 16.36 8.83
CA ASP A 555 -5.68 16.18 7.68
C ASP A 555 -5.64 17.46 6.84
N ARG A 556 -4.90 17.39 5.73
CA ARG A 556 -4.68 18.53 4.81
C ARG A 556 -5.84 18.74 3.83
N GLN A 557 -6.82 17.85 3.81
CA GLN A 557 -8.02 17.99 2.97
C GLN A 557 -9.14 18.60 3.81
N ILE A 558 -9.45 17.98 4.96
CA ILE A 558 -10.54 18.39 5.84
C ILE A 558 -9.95 18.68 7.22
N THR A 559 -10.01 19.94 7.66
CA THR A 559 -9.43 20.33 8.94
C THR A 559 -10.14 19.64 10.11
N SER A 560 -9.41 19.44 11.21
CA SER A 560 -10.00 18.90 12.45
C SER A 560 -11.14 19.78 12.96
N HIS A 561 -11.02 21.11 12.83
CA HIS A 561 -12.07 22.07 13.16
C HIS A 561 -13.35 21.83 12.33
N THR A 562 -13.22 21.63 11.02
CA THR A 562 -14.36 21.33 10.13
C THR A 562 -15.07 20.04 10.54
N SER A 563 -14.31 19.01 10.91
CA SER A 563 -14.87 17.72 11.34
C SER A 563 -15.52 17.82 12.73
N ARG A 564 -14.93 18.57 13.67
CA ARG A 564 -15.54 18.88 14.98
C ARG A 564 -16.82 19.69 14.84
N TYR A 565 -16.83 20.68 13.94
CA TYR A 565 -18.03 21.46 13.64
C TYR A 565 -19.15 20.58 13.10
N LEU A 566 -18.83 19.60 12.23
CA LEU A 566 -19.82 18.61 11.82
C LEU A 566 -20.34 17.78 13.00
N ALA A 567 -19.46 17.35 13.91
CA ALA A 567 -19.85 16.58 15.10
C ALA A 567 -20.77 17.36 16.05
N SER A 568 -20.57 18.68 16.19
CA SER A 568 -21.44 19.54 17.00
C SER A 568 -22.82 19.80 16.39
N ARG A 569 -23.06 19.33 15.15
CA ARG A 569 -24.40 19.37 14.54
C ARG A 569 -25.32 18.24 15.00
N PHE A 570 -24.76 17.18 15.57
CA PHE A 570 -25.51 16.05 16.13
C PHE A 570 -25.94 16.35 17.57
N GLU A 571 -27.07 15.79 18.00
CA GLU A 571 -27.56 15.98 19.37
C GLU A 571 -26.53 15.54 20.43
N ASP A 572 -26.51 16.25 21.56
CA ASP A 572 -25.64 15.92 22.68
C ASP A 572 -25.87 14.47 23.14
N GLY A 573 -24.78 13.71 23.26
CA GLY A 573 -24.83 12.28 23.61
C GLY A 573 -25.00 11.32 22.42
N CYS A 574 -25.30 11.81 21.21
CA CYS A 574 -25.35 10.98 20.00
C CYS A 574 -23.97 10.75 19.35
N SER A 575 -22.99 11.63 19.62
CA SER A 575 -21.68 11.62 18.97
C SER A 575 -20.58 10.92 19.78
N VAL A 576 -19.89 9.99 19.14
CA VAL A 576 -18.59 9.46 19.61
C VAL A 576 -17.49 10.02 18.70
N ILE A 577 -16.46 10.62 19.29
CA ILE A 577 -15.34 11.20 18.54
C ILE A 577 -14.08 10.34 18.71
N ILE A 578 -13.44 10.03 17.59
CA ILE A 578 -12.14 9.40 17.49
C ILE A 578 -11.21 10.33 16.72
N GLU A 579 -10.29 10.96 17.46
CA GLU A 579 -9.22 11.76 16.88
C GLU A 579 -7.95 10.94 16.73
N HIS A 580 -7.24 11.10 15.61
CA HIS A 580 -6.01 10.36 15.35
C HIS A 580 -4.96 11.17 14.59
N GLU A 581 -3.69 10.80 14.70
CA GLU A 581 -2.59 11.59 14.12
C GLU A 581 -2.26 11.26 12.65
N PHE A 582 -2.96 10.29 12.05
CA PHE A 582 -2.61 9.74 10.74
C PHE A 582 -3.16 10.49 9.50
N GLY A 583 -3.77 11.67 9.70
CA GLY A 583 -4.28 12.51 8.61
C GLY A 583 -5.56 12.01 7.96
N HIS A 584 -5.71 12.18 6.64
CA HIS A 584 -6.95 11.88 5.90
C HIS A 584 -7.12 10.37 5.61
N ILE A 585 -7.28 9.56 6.65
CA ILE A 585 -7.43 8.08 6.55
C ILE A 585 -8.40 7.52 7.60
N ILE A 586 -8.81 6.26 7.46
CA ILE A 586 -9.51 5.52 8.52
C ILE A 586 -8.50 4.73 9.37
N PRO A 587 -8.32 5.02 10.66
CA PRO A 587 -7.37 4.31 11.53
C PRO A 587 -7.86 2.89 11.84
N THR A 588 -7.02 1.88 11.61
CA THR A 588 -7.37 0.46 11.85
C THR A 588 -6.50 -0.23 12.91
N ARG A 589 -5.71 0.55 13.65
CA ARG A 589 -4.91 0.09 14.80
C ARG A 589 -5.66 0.32 16.11
N SER A 590 -5.29 -0.43 17.15
CA SER A 590 -5.71 -0.13 18.52
C SER A 590 -5.08 1.22 18.97
N PRO A 591 -5.76 2.05 19.78
CA PRO A 591 -7.09 1.82 20.37
C PRO A 591 -8.26 2.15 19.43
N TYR A 592 -8.02 2.88 18.33
CA TYR A 592 -9.07 3.38 17.43
C TYR A 592 -10.02 2.29 16.90
N MET A 593 -9.46 1.15 16.46
CA MET A 593 -10.24 0.03 15.96
C MET A 593 -11.13 -0.59 17.05
N ASP A 594 -10.67 -0.57 18.29
CA ASP A 594 -11.44 -1.13 19.41
C ASP A 594 -12.62 -0.21 19.73
N ASN A 595 -12.40 1.10 19.73
CA ASN A 595 -13.48 2.10 19.84
C ASN A 595 -14.51 1.99 18.70
N ILE A 596 -14.08 1.75 17.46
CA ILE A 596 -14.99 1.50 16.32
C ILE A 596 -15.86 0.25 16.58
N LYS A 597 -15.26 -0.83 17.09
CA LYS A 597 -16.01 -2.05 17.43
C LYS A 597 -16.97 -1.82 18.58
N ASP A 598 -16.56 -1.07 19.59
CA ASP A 598 -17.38 -0.78 20.77
C ASP A 598 -18.55 0.14 20.43
N PHE A 599 -18.39 1.04 19.47
CA PHE A 599 -19.52 1.76 18.88
C PHE A 599 -20.49 0.80 18.18
N LEU A 600 -20.00 -0.02 17.25
CA LEU A 600 -20.83 -0.94 16.46
C LEU A 600 -21.54 -2.01 17.31
N ARG A 601 -20.90 -2.49 18.38
CA ARG A 601 -21.50 -3.50 19.29
C ARG A 601 -22.75 -3.01 20.01
N ARG A 602 -23.00 -1.71 20.10
CA ARG A 602 -24.24 -1.15 20.68
C ARG A 602 -25.47 -1.44 19.82
N PHE A 603 -25.27 -1.88 18.57
CA PHE A 603 -26.31 -2.14 17.58
C PHE A 603 -26.45 -3.61 17.20
N LEU A 604 -25.59 -4.49 17.74
CA LEU A 604 -25.68 -5.95 17.64
C LEU A 604 -26.45 -6.51 18.82
#